data_AF-A0A9P7MJG5-F1
#
_entry.id   AF-A0A9P7MJG5-F1
#
_cell.length_a   1.000
_cell.length_b   1.000
_cell.length_c   1.000
_cell.angle_alpha   90.00
_cell.angle_beta   90.00
_cell.angle_gamma   90.00
#
_symmetry.space_group_name_H-M   'P 1'
#
loop_
_entity.id
_entity.type
_entity.pdbx_description
1 polymer ?
#
loop_
_entity_poly.entity_id
_entity_poly.type
_entity_poly.pdbx_seq_one_letter_code
_entity_poly.pdbx_strand_id
1 'polypeptide(L)'
;MSTHLIHPATLEDSSSATSPKPSSTSIHQRFVAGFVRHSCGELLECFGPSRNLISSTWFHLRQRLLQTPCYNAYPERLSQATIQVELGPETRNTGSALNRSLTSPCALFEMLDTSTQHIVGVILAPAVGGDLSEARRAKHAHAQAQVDRFFASLILENMRIGTELDEVILGQVNIEAVTDAIVDLFDRSLRYVSSCDKWDQGGRAVFRENVSHFTRRGQMVEFCLPAFPCKSSSTGKVLSKAPDRGEYMALEHMHKFIQDIEAVYEPGAKLWIISDGHVFSDCIGVDDDVVDWYGARLQAMNQQITTLQGGKDRIGFRSLPELFASHCDGGGDSSSSSSGDELSSAREIENMLPELVHHIATKMTREAEMCRKILVMGFQLDDEKLRTMLSSQDASMIALYRGFSKFMLEDLATNMYTSHLSRTQLRKKSAKVAFEMIQRNQAYSNLVQILFPHHVRLSIHAHDNAGPKFGIQMLGKHILPTDIFPPNGTDSNCCDKLHVPTPWHNCIVEIRGDAHLYVTKSSVAHAALSSGEYTGGLRENVGLGEYVYLIPRRGHV
;
A
#
# COMPACT_ATOMS: atom_id res chain seq x y z
N MET A 1 14.81 -0.16 -34.63
CA MET A 1 15.13 -1.60 -34.53
C MET A 1 14.35 -2.18 -33.35
N SER A 2 13.49 -3.17 -33.64
CA SER A 2 12.37 -3.60 -32.80
C SER A 2 12.67 -3.78 -31.31
N THR A 3 11.95 -3.03 -30.48
CA THR A 3 11.87 -3.12 -29.02
C THR A 3 11.08 -4.35 -28.61
N HIS A 4 11.63 -5.55 -28.77
CA HIS A 4 11.09 -6.73 -28.11
C HIS A 4 11.54 -6.71 -26.64
N LEU A 5 10.74 -6.06 -25.77
CA LEU A 5 10.83 -6.26 -24.33
C LEU A 5 10.58 -7.74 -24.01
N ILE A 6 11.32 -8.28 -23.03
CA ILE A 6 11.20 -9.68 -22.62
C ILE A 6 9.77 -9.92 -22.16
N HIS A 7 9.09 -10.91 -22.76
CA HIS A 7 7.72 -11.24 -22.38
C HIS A 7 7.74 -11.90 -21.00
N PRO A 8 6.81 -11.57 -20.08
CA PRO A 8 6.80 -12.17 -18.74
C PRO A 8 6.75 -13.71 -18.78
N ALA A 9 6.04 -14.30 -19.76
CA ALA A 9 5.99 -15.75 -19.98
C ALA A 9 7.34 -16.40 -20.42
N THR A 10 8.32 -15.61 -20.85
CA THR A 10 9.66 -16.10 -21.27
C THR A 10 10.71 -15.99 -20.17
N LEU A 11 10.35 -15.49 -18.99
CA LEU A 11 11.21 -15.54 -17.82
C LEU A 11 11.23 -16.99 -17.30
N GLU A 12 12.24 -17.75 -17.74
CA GLU A 12 12.53 -19.10 -17.22
C GLU A 12 12.64 -19.09 -15.70
N ASP A 13 12.12 -20.13 -15.06
CA ASP A 13 12.25 -20.37 -13.62
C ASP A 13 13.74 -20.46 -13.26
N SER A 14 14.23 -19.48 -12.52
CA SER A 14 15.45 -19.66 -11.72
C SER A 14 15.19 -20.49 -10.45
N SER A 15 13.98 -21.03 -10.25
CA SER A 15 13.62 -21.91 -9.14
C SER A 15 13.95 -23.38 -9.41
N SER A 16 15.10 -23.67 -10.02
CA SER A 16 15.67 -25.03 -10.00
C SER A 16 16.33 -25.37 -8.65
N ALA A 17 16.12 -24.57 -7.60
CA ALA A 17 16.55 -24.87 -6.24
C ALA A 17 15.35 -25.33 -5.41
N THR A 18 15.29 -26.65 -5.26
CA THR A 18 14.53 -27.46 -4.29
C THR A 18 14.19 -26.78 -2.96
N SER A 19 13.11 -26.00 -2.93
CA SER A 19 12.37 -25.72 -1.69
C SER A 19 10.91 -26.12 -1.92
N PRO A 20 10.32 -26.99 -1.07
CA PRO A 20 8.93 -27.37 -1.22
C PRO A 20 8.08 -26.13 -1.01
N LYS A 21 7.46 -25.60 -2.07
CA LYS A 21 6.45 -24.54 -1.94
C LYS A 21 5.33 -25.10 -1.06
N PRO A 22 5.03 -24.51 0.11
CA PRO A 22 3.83 -24.92 0.84
C PRO A 22 2.65 -24.62 -0.06
N SER A 23 1.95 -25.67 -0.48
CA SER A 23 0.73 -25.64 -1.29
C SER A 23 -0.47 -25.00 -0.56
N SER A 24 -0.22 -24.06 0.36
CA SER A 24 -1.25 -23.41 1.17
C SER A 24 -1.65 -22.08 0.55
N THR A 25 -2.94 -21.92 0.28
CA THR A 25 -3.57 -20.62 -0.03
C THR A 25 -3.22 -19.56 1.02
N SER A 26 -2.92 -18.33 0.58
CA SER A 26 -2.53 -17.23 1.47
C SER A 26 -3.66 -16.77 2.40
N ILE A 27 -3.31 -16.07 3.49
CA ILE A 27 -4.29 -15.55 4.46
C ILE A 27 -5.29 -14.63 3.80
N HIS A 28 -4.84 -13.75 2.91
CA HIS A 28 -5.74 -12.89 2.14
C HIS A 28 -6.75 -13.69 1.30
N GLN A 29 -6.32 -14.77 0.62
CA GLN A 29 -7.24 -15.61 -0.15
C GLN A 29 -8.26 -16.35 0.72
N ARG A 30 -7.90 -16.61 1.97
CA ARG A 30 -8.75 -17.29 2.96
C ARG A 30 -9.56 -16.32 3.81
N PHE A 31 -9.35 -15.01 3.69
CA PHE A 31 -10.05 -14.00 4.46
C PHE A 31 -11.53 -13.93 4.05
N VAL A 32 -12.42 -14.40 4.93
CA VAL A 32 -13.86 -14.47 4.65
C VAL A 32 -14.52 -13.14 4.98
N ALA A 33 -14.31 -12.65 6.19
CA ALA A 33 -14.84 -11.39 6.68
C ALA A 33 -14.10 -10.94 7.94
N GLY A 34 -14.10 -9.64 8.20
CA GLY A 34 -13.85 -9.08 9.52
C GLY A 34 -15.14 -8.51 10.10
N PHE A 35 -15.20 -8.38 11.42
CA PHE A 35 -16.37 -7.88 12.12
C PHE A 35 -15.99 -7.17 13.43
N VAL A 36 -16.91 -6.32 13.90
CA VAL A 36 -16.88 -5.75 15.24
C VAL A 36 -18.19 -6.06 15.92
N ARG A 37 -18.15 -6.46 17.20
CA ARG A 37 -19.33 -6.77 17.99
C ARG A 37 -19.21 -6.27 19.43
N HIS A 38 -20.35 -6.05 20.08
CA HIS A 38 -20.39 -5.87 21.52
C HIS A 38 -20.10 -7.19 22.26
N SER A 39 -19.75 -7.07 23.55
CA SER A 39 -19.58 -8.21 24.46
C SER A 39 -20.83 -9.10 24.51
N CYS A 40 -22.04 -8.53 24.42
CA CYS A 40 -23.32 -9.26 24.36
C CYS A 40 -23.54 -10.09 23.06
N GLY A 41 -22.65 -9.97 22.06
CA GLY A 41 -22.73 -10.69 20.79
C GLY A 41 -23.52 -9.96 19.69
N GLU A 42 -23.96 -8.73 19.92
CA GLU A 42 -24.55 -7.87 18.89
C GLU A 42 -23.49 -7.41 17.88
N LEU A 43 -23.78 -7.59 16.58
CA LEU A 43 -22.91 -7.18 15.49
C LEU A 43 -23.02 -5.66 15.28
N LEU A 44 -21.88 -4.97 15.31
CA LEU A 44 -21.79 -3.55 15.05
C LEU A 44 -21.40 -3.26 13.60
N GLU A 45 -20.44 -4.03 13.08
CA GLU A 45 -19.86 -3.78 11.76
C GLU A 45 -19.40 -5.10 11.15
N CYS A 46 -19.48 -5.22 9.82
CA CYS A 46 -18.98 -6.37 9.09
C CYS A 46 -18.49 -5.98 7.70
N PHE A 47 -17.27 -6.41 7.37
CA PHE A 47 -16.58 -6.02 6.15
C PHE A 47 -15.82 -7.20 5.55
N GLY A 48 -15.28 -6.98 4.34
CA GLY A 48 -14.61 -8.02 3.57
C GLY A 48 -15.52 -8.74 2.56
N PRO A 49 -14.98 -9.77 1.88
CA PRO A 49 -15.61 -10.38 0.71
C PRO A 49 -16.99 -10.99 0.96
N SER A 50 -17.18 -11.62 2.13
CA SER A 50 -18.43 -12.31 2.49
C SER A 50 -19.27 -11.56 3.52
N ARG A 51 -19.12 -10.24 3.65
CA ARG A 51 -19.81 -9.43 4.67
C ARG A 51 -21.33 -9.59 4.69
N ASN A 52 -21.97 -9.66 3.52
CA ASN A 52 -23.42 -9.78 3.41
C ASN A 52 -23.90 -11.14 3.93
N LEU A 53 -23.17 -12.21 3.59
CA LEU A 53 -23.44 -13.55 4.07
C LEU A 53 -23.29 -13.63 5.60
N ILE A 54 -22.16 -13.16 6.12
CA ILE A 54 -21.89 -13.19 7.56
C ILE A 54 -22.91 -12.36 8.33
N SER A 55 -23.23 -11.16 7.86
CA SER A 55 -24.25 -10.29 8.48
C SER A 55 -25.63 -10.96 8.51
N SER A 56 -26.06 -11.56 7.39
CA SER A 56 -27.36 -12.25 7.31
C SER A 56 -27.48 -13.50 8.19
N THR A 57 -26.35 -14.17 8.45
CA THR A 57 -26.29 -15.41 9.24
C THR A 57 -25.79 -15.20 10.67
N TRP A 58 -25.48 -13.95 11.05
CA TRP A 58 -24.85 -13.61 12.32
C TRP A 58 -25.63 -14.11 13.54
N PHE A 59 -26.97 -14.06 13.49
CA PHE A 59 -27.83 -14.55 14.57
C PHE A 59 -27.52 -16.01 14.95
N HIS A 60 -27.26 -16.87 13.98
CA HIS A 60 -26.93 -18.27 14.22
C HIS A 60 -25.48 -18.45 14.66
N LEU A 61 -24.56 -17.65 14.10
CA LEU A 61 -23.15 -17.64 14.49
C LEU A 61 -22.97 -17.22 15.94
N ARG A 62 -23.60 -16.10 16.35
CA ARG A 62 -23.50 -15.57 17.72
C ARG A 62 -24.02 -16.57 18.75
N GLN A 63 -25.12 -17.28 18.49
CA GLN A 63 -25.64 -18.26 19.46
C GLN A 63 -24.63 -19.36 19.76
N ARG A 64 -23.86 -19.81 18.77
CA ARG A 64 -22.79 -20.79 18.97
C ARG A 64 -21.58 -20.18 19.65
N LEU A 65 -21.17 -18.97 19.25
CA LEU A 65 -20.04 -18.26 19.86
C LEU A 65 -20.24 -18.03 21.36
N LEU A 66 -21.41 -17.54 21.76
CA LEU A 66 -21.76 -17.29 23.17
C LEU A 66 -21.81 -18.57 24.02
N GLN A 67 -21.95 -19.75 23.40
CA GLN A 67 -21.94 -21.05 24.07
C GLN A 67 -20.54 -21.68 24.15
N THR A 68 -19.56 -21.12 23.45
CA THR A 68 -18.21 -21.67 23.37
C THR A 68 -17.41 -21.25 24.61
N PRO A 69 -16.59 -22.13 25.22
CA PRO A 69 -15.81 -21.80 26.43
C PRO A 69 -14.91 -20.55 26.29
N CYS A 70 -14.52 -20.22 25.06
CA CYS A 70 -13.69 -19.06 24.74
C CYS A 70 -14.41 -17.71 24.89
N TYR A 71 -15.73 -17.68 25.02
CA TYR A 71 -16.53 -16.45 25.18
C TYR A 71 -16.12 -15.64 26.43
N ASN A 72 -15.64 -16.32 27.49
CA ASN A 72 -15.21 -15.72 28.75
C ASN A 72 -13.69 -15.82 28.97
N ALA A 73 -12.89 -15.98 27.91
CA ALA A 73 -11.43 -16.12 28.01
C ALA A 73 -10.73 -14.79 28.38
N TYR A 74 -11.22 -14.10 29.40
CA TYR A 74 -10.47 -13.08 30.14
C TYR A 74 -9.57 -13.85 31.11
N PRO A 75 -8.29 -14.09 30.76
CA PRO A 75 -7.34 -13.05 30.33
C PRO A 75 -6.53 -13.35 29.03
N GLU A 76 -7.01 -14.22 28.12
CA GLU A 76 -6.32 -14.50 26.86
C GLU A 76 -6.41 -13.32 25.87
N ARG A 77 -5.27 -12.93 25.29
CA ARG A 77 -5.18 -11.83 24.29
C ARG A 77 -5.90 -12.16 22.98
N LEU A 78 -5.99 -13.44 22.60
CA LEU A 78 -6.58 -13.88 21.32
C LEU A 78 -7.39 -15.17 21.50
N SER A 79 -8.71 -15.05 21.33
CA SER A 79 -9.67 -16.15 21.35
C SER A 79 -9.78 -16.80 19.96
N GLN A 80 -10.00 -18.12 19.93
CA GLN A 80 -10.22 -18.89 18.71
C GLN A 80 -11.43 -19.81 18.84
N ALA A 81 -12.27 -19.84 17.81
CA ALA A 81 -13.40 -20.76 17.67
C ALA A 81 -13.45 -21.34 16.25
N THR A 82 -14.24 -22.41 16.06
CA THR A 82 -14.55 -22.95 14.73
C THR A 82 -16.03 -22.78 14.45
N ILE A 83 -16.35 -22.17 13.31
CA ILE A 83 -17.73 -21.93 12.87
C ILE A 83 -17.99 -22.62 11.52
N GLN A 84 -19.25 -22.89 11.22
CA GLN A 84 -19.66 -23.43 9.92
C GLN A 84 -20.24 -22.29 9.09
N VAL A 85 -19.67 -22.05 7.91
CA VAL A 85 -20.11 -20.99 6.99
C VAL A 85 -20.45 -21.60 5.64
N GLU A 86 -21.62 -21.27 5.11
CA GLU A 86 -22.05 -21.64 3.75
C GLU A 86 -21.37 -20.74 2.71
N LEU A 87 -20.13 -21.09 2.38
CA LEU A 87 -19.37 -20.37 1.38
C LEU A 87 -19.85 -20.74 -0.03
N GLY A 88 -20.23 -19.73 -0.83
CA GLY A 88 -20.62 -19.89 -2.22
C GLY A 88 -19.45 -20.30 -3.13
N PRO A 89 -19.72 -20.84 -4.33
CA PRO A 89 -18.69 -21.35 -5.25
C PRO A 89 -17.65 -20.31 -5.68
N GLU A 90 -17.96 -19.01 -5.65
CA GLU A 90 -17.01 -17.95 -6.03
C GLU A 90 -15.82 -17.79 -5.07
N THR A 91 -15.94 -18.28 -3.82
CA THR A 91 -14.81 -18.31 -2.87
C THR A 91 -13.93 -19.56 -3.03
N ARG A 92 -14.38 -20.53 -3.85
CA ARG A 92 -13.66 -21.77 -4.14
C ARG A 92 -13.23 -21.75 -5.60
N ASN A 93 -11.95 -21.50 -5.86
CA ASN A 93 -11.35 -21.72 -7.18
C ASN A 93 -11.21 -23.24 -7.44
N THR A 94 -12.33 -23.97 -7.53
CA THR A 94 -12.36 -25.39 -7.86
C THR A 94 -13.26 -25.59 -9.08
N GLY A 95 -12.66 -25.93 -10.22
CA GLY A 95 -13.34 -26.24 -11.47
C GLY A 95 -14.10 -27.57 -11.46
N SER A 96 -15.03 -27.74 -10.51
CA SER A 96 -15.94 -28.88 -10.47
C SER A 96 -17.36 -28.37 -10.35
N ALA A 97 -18.11 -28.51 -11.44
CA ALA A 97 -19.52 -28.19 -11.55
C ALA A 97 -20.34 -29.17 -10.69
N LEU A 98 -20.62 -28.80 -9.44
CA LEU A 98 -21.68 -29.39 -8.63
C LEU A 98 -22.23 -28.34 -7.67
N ASN A 99 -23.43 -27.83 -8.00
CA ASN A 99 -24.25 -26.90 -7.21
C ASN A 99 -24.73 -27.53 -5.88
N ARG A 100 -23.85 -27.67 -4.89
CA ARG A 100 -24.26 -27.86 -3.49
C ARG A 100 -23.59 -26.81 -2.62
N SER A 101 -24.39 -26.02 -1.90
CA SER A 101 -23.92 -25.22 -0.76
C SER A 101 -23.24 -26.17 0.22
N LEU A 102 -21.92 -26.11 0.29
CA LEU A 102 -21.12 -26.95 1.18
C LEU A 102 -20.66 -26.07 2.32
N THR A 103 -21.21 -26.30 3.52
CA THR A 103 -20.73 -25.68 4.76
C THR A 103 -19.24 -25.99 4.95
N SER A 104 -18.41 -24.95 5.04
CA SER A 104 -16.98 -25.08 5.35
C SER A 104 -16.72 -24.75 6.82
N PRO A 105 -15.91 -25.56 7.53
CA PRO A 105 -15.40 -25.17 8.84
C PRO A 105 -14.41 -24.01 8.67
N CYS A 106 -14.77 -22.83 9.18
CA CYS A 106 -13.92 -21.65 9.19
C CYS A 106 -13.40 -21.38 10.61
N ALA A 107 -12.15 -20.94 10.71
CA ALA A 107 -11.58 -20.47 11.96
C ALA A 107 -12.01 -19.02 12.21
N LEU A 108 -12.51 -18.75 13.40
CA LEU A 108 -12.88 -17.41 13.85
C LEU A 108 -11.95 -17.01 14.99
N PHE A 109 -11.39 -15.82 14.90
CA PHE A 109 -10.49 -15.25 15.89
C PHE A 109 -11.05 -13.94 16.41
N GLU A 110 -10.94 -13.71 17.71
CA GLU A 110 -11.47 -12.53 18.40
C GLU A 110 -10.43 -11.95 19.35
N MET A 111 -10.39 -10.61 19.40
CA MET A 111 -9.59 -9.83 20.33
C MET A 111 -10.46 -8.69 20.90
N LEU A 112 -10.31 -8.43 22.20
CA LEU A 112 -10.95 -7.28 22.83
C LEU A 112 -10.13 -6.02 22.54
N ASP A 113 -10.77 -5.04 21.93
CA ASP A 113 -10.27 -3.68 21.92
C ASP A 113 -10.55 -3.02 23.27
N THR A 114 -9.50 -2.86 24.07
CA THR A 114 -9.62 -2.28 25.42
C THR A 114 -10.00 -0.81 25.42
N SER A 115 -9.81 -0.09 24.31
CA SER A 115 -10.16 1.33 24.21
C SER A 115 -11.66 1.54 24.08
N THR A 116 -12.31 0.76 23.19
CA THR A 116 -13.74 0.84 22.90
C THR A 116 -14.58 -0.17 23.69
N GLN A 117 -13.94 -1.16 24.33
CA GLN A 117 -14.58 -2.35 24.91
C GLN A 117 -15.36 -3.19 23.88
N HIS A 118 -15.08 -3.00 22.59
CA HIS A 118 -15.63 -3.81 21.50
C HIS A 118 -14.75 -5.01 21.22
N ILE A 119 -15.36 -6.06 20.68
CA ILE A 119 -14.64 -7.26 20.23
C ILE A 119 -14.48 -7.16 18.72
N VAL A 120 -13.24 -7.16 18.27
CA VAL A 120 -12.87 -7.18 16.86
C VAL A 120 -12.52 -8.62 16.50
N GLY A 121 -13.01 -9.08 15.35
CA GLY A 121 -12.80 -10.45 14.92
C GLY A 121 -12.58 -10.62 13.43
N VAL A 122 -11.91 -11.72 13.09
CA VAL A 122 -11.65 -12.14 11.70
C VAL A 122 -12.04 -13.59 11.50
N ILE A 123 -12.55 -13.89 10.31
CA ILE A 123 -12.96 -15.23 9.89
C ILE A 123 -12.06 -15.67 8.74
N LEU A 124 -11.39 -16.81 8.93
CA LEU A 124 -10.52 -17.43 7.95
C LEU A 124 -11.10 -18.78 7.48
N ALA A 125 -11.22 -18.93 6.16
CA ALA A 125 -11.50 -20.21 5.53
C ALA A 125 -10.36 -21.20 5.80
N PRO A 126 -10.59 -22.52 5.73
CA PRO A 126 -9.54 -23.50 5.95
C PRO A 126 -8.52 -23.46 4.80
N ALA A 127 -7.25 -23.75 5.10
CA ALA A 127 -6.25 -23.91 4.05
C ALA A 127 -6.59 -25.12 3.18
N VAL A 128 -6.41 -24.99 1.87
CA VAL A 128 -6.54 -26.13 0.95
C VAL A 128 -5.26 -26.95 1.05
N GLY A 129 -5.35 -28.20 1.54
CA GLY A 129 -4.22 -29.12 1.60
C GLY A 129 -4.25 -30.10 0.42
N GLY A 130 -3.10 -30.34 -0.21
CA GLY A 130 -2.93 -31.44 -1.17
C GLY A 130 -3.04 -32.82 -0.51
N ASP A 131 -3.05 -33.88 -1.32
CA ASP A 131 -3.13 -35.28 -0.85
C ASP A 131 -1.89 -35.66 -0.01
N LEU A 132 -2.01 -35.51 1.32
CA LEU A 132 -0.97 -35.85 2.30
C LEU A 132 -1.36 -37.10 3.09
N SER A 133 -0.38 -37.88 3.55
CA SER A 133 -0.59 -39.00 4.47
C SER A 133 -1.06 -38.53 5.85
N GLU A 134 -1.72 -39.39 6.63
CA GLU A 134 -2.42 -39.00 7.87
C GLU A 134 -1.53 -38.33 8.94
N ALA A 135 -0.34 -38.87 9.20
CA ALA A 135 0.62 -38.25 10.12
C ALA A 135 1.18 -36.92 9.60
N ARG A 136 1.37 -36.79 8.27
CA ARG A 136 1.78 -35.53 7.64
C ARG A 136 0.65 -34.50 7.66
N ARG A 137 -0.61 -34.93 7.52
CA ARG A 137 -1.80 -34.08 7.66
C ARG A 137 -1.90 -33.49 9.06
N ALA A 138 -1.70 -34.28 10.12
CA ALA A 138 -1.76 -33.80 11.50
C ALA A 138 -0.67 -32.75 11.80
N LYS A 139 0.58 -33.02 11.41
CA LYS A 139 1.69 -32.06 11.57
C LYS A 139 1.46 -30.78 10.76
N HIS A 140 1.00 -30.92 9.51
CA HIS A 140 0.67 -29.79 8.64
C HIS A 140 -0.50 -28.97 9.20
N ALA A 141 -1.53 -29.62 9.75
CA ALA A 141 -2.67 -28.95 10.37
C ALA A 141 -2.25 -28.15 11.61
N HIS A 142 -1.35 -28.69 12.44
CA HIS A 142 -0.81 -27.97 13.59
C HIS A 142 0.00 -26.74 13.18
N ALA A 143 0.94 -26.90 12.23
CA ALA A 143 1.72 -25.78 11.71
C ALA A 143 0.81 -24.71 11.06
N GLN A 144 -0.20 -25.14 10.30
CA GLN A 144 -1.17 -24.21 9.70
C GLN A 144 -1.98 -23.47 10.76
N ALA A 145 -2.37 -24.12 11.85
CA ALA A 145 -3.09 -23.47 12.95
C ALA A 145 -2.21 -22.41 13.65
N GLN A 146 -0.90 -22.67 13.81
CA GLN A 146 0.05 -21.68 14.35
C GLN A 146 0.18 -20.47 13.41
N VAL A 147 0.31 -20.71 12.09
CA VAL A 147 0.34 -19.65 11.07
C VAL A 147 -0.95 -18.82 11.09
N ASP A 148 -2.11 -19.48 11.15
CA ASP A 148 -3.41 -18.80 11.19
C ASP A 148 -3.53 -17.93 12.43
N ARG A 149 -3.12 -18.44 13.59
CA ARG A 149 -3.13 -17.70 14.86
C ARG A 149 -2.19 -16.50 14.81
N PHE A 150 -0.98 -16.65 14.27
CA PHE A 150 -0.02 -15.57 14.08
C PHE A 150 -0.60 -14.45 13.22
N PHE A 151 -1.10 -14.76 12.03
CA PHE A 151 -1.66 -13.75 11.14
C PHE A 151 -2.97 -13.16 11.66
N ALA A 152 -3.80 -13.94 12.37
CA ALA A 152 -4.99 -13.40 13.02
C ALA A 152 -4.63 -12.37 14.10
N SER A 153 -3.61 -12.65 14.94
CA SER A 153 -3.11 -11.68 15.92
C SER A 153 -2.57 -10.43 15.22
N LEU A 154 -1.73 -10.62 14.20
CA LEU A 154 -1.14 -9.53 13.41
C LEU A 154 -2.21 -8.61 12.85
N ILE A 155 -3.22 -9.21 12.22
CA ILE A 155 -4.31 -8.48 11.59
C ILE A 155 -5.13 -7.75 12.67
N LEU A 156 -5.56 -8.43 13.74
CA LEU A 156 -6.43 -7.85 14.76
C LEU A 156 -5.75 -6.71 15.54
N GLU A 157 -4.45 -6.81 15.81
CA GLU A 157 -3.70 -5.76 16.53
C GLU A 157 -3.48 -4.48 15.70
N ASN A 158 -3.34 -4.66 14.38
CA ASN A 158 -2.99 -3.57 13.47
C ASN A 158 -4.18 -3.04 12.67
N MET A 159 -5.34 -3.71 12.74
CA MET A 159 -6.56 -3.27 12.10
C MET A 159 -7.04 -1.94 12.70
N ARG A 160 -7.51 -1.04 11.84
CA ARG A 160 -8.01 0.29 12.22
C ARG A 160 -9.46 0.43 11.83
N ILE A 161 -10.34 0.35 12.83
CA ILE A 161 -11.79 0.47 12.66
C ILE A 161 -12.34 1.36 13.77
N GLY A 162 -12.93 2.48 13.39
CA GLY A 162 -13.78 3.28 14.26
C GLY A 162 -15.22 2.74 14.22
N THR A 163 -15.81 2.51 15.39
CA THR A 163 -17.23 2.10 15.50
C THR A 163 -18.08 3.02 16.37
N GLU A 164 -17.45 3.97 17.06
CA GLU A 164 -18.10 4.92 17.94
C GLU A 164 -18.89 5.98 17.15
N LEU A 165 -19.96 6.50 17.76
CA LEU A 165 -20.79 7.57 17.23
C LEU A 165 -20.52 8.86 18.01
N ASP A 166 -20.27 9.95 17.30
CA ASP A 166 -20.25 11.28 17.88
C ASP A 166 -21.62 11.95 17.72
N GLU A 167 -22.50 11.76 18.71
CA GLU A 167 -23.86 12.31 18.70
C GLU A 167 -23.88 13.85 18.68
N VAL A 168 -22.85 14.51 19.20
CA VAL A 168 -22.76 15.98 19.23
C VAL A 168 -22.56 16.50 17.81
N ILE A 169 -21.62 15.94 17.06
CA ILE A 169 -21.39 16.29 15.67
C ILE A 169 -22.61 15.94 14.82
N LEU A 170 -23.17 14.73 15.00
CA LEU A 170 -24.33 14.27 14.24
C LEU A 170 -25.58 15.16 14.43
N GLY A 171 -25.72 15.80 15.59
CA GLY A 171 -26.79 16.77 15.85
C GLY A 171 -26.59 18.15 15.20
N GLN A 172 -25.37 18.47 14.75
CA GLN A 172 -24.99 19.81 14.26
C GLN A 172 -24.85 19.90 12.75
N VAL A 173 -24.58 18.80 12.05
CA VAL A 173 -24.23 18.81 10.63
C VAL A 173 -25.27 18.11 9.76
N ASN A 174 -25.46 18.60 8.54
CA ASN A 174 -26.15 17.84 7.50
C ASN A 174 -25.16 16.84 6.89
N ILE A 175 -25.25 15.59 7.33
CA ILE A 175 -24.31 14.50 6.97
C ILE A 175 -24.19 14.34 5.46
N GLU A 176 -25.30 14.34 4.73
CA GLU A 176 -25.28 14.12 3.28
C GLU A 176 -24.63 15.31 2.56
N ALA A 177 -24.94 16.55 2.97
CA ALA A 177 -24.33 17.75 2.38
C ALA A 177 -22.83 17.85 2.66
N VAL A 178 -22.39 17.52 3.88
CA VAL A 178 -20.97 17.49 4.25
C VAL A 178 -20.23 16.40 3.48
N THR A 179 -20.83 15.21 3.38
CA THR A 179 -20.25 14.10 2.62
C THR A 179 -20.02 14.52 1.17
N ASP A 180 -21.03 15.09 0.51
CA ASP A 180 -20.89 15.57 -0.87
C ASP A 180 -19.87 16.70 -1.01
N ALA A 181 -19.79 17.63 -0.04
CA ALA A 181 -18.77 18.67 -0.05
C ALA A 181 -17.34 18.10 -0.01
N ILE A 182 -17.10 17.05 0.79
CA ILE A 182 -15.79 16.38 0.84
C ILE A 182 -15.49 15.66 -0.48
N VAL A 183 -16.49 15.01 -1.09
CA VAL A 183 -16.32 14.37 -2.41
C VAL A 183 -15.96 15.40 -3.48
N ASP A 184 -16.63 16.55 -3.49
CA ASP A 184 -16.39 17.61 -4.46
C ASP A 184 -15.03 18.29 -4.25
N LEU A 185 -14.58 18.43 -3.00
CA LEU A 185 -13.22 18.88 -2.69
C LEU A 185 -12.18 17.94 -3.27
N PHE A 186 -12.33 16.62 -3.07
CA PHE A 186 -11.41 15.62 -3.63
C PHE A 186 -11.36 15.71 -5.17
N ASP A 187 -12.52 15.75 -5.82
CA ASP A 187 -12.63 15.83 -7.27
C ASP A 187 -11.94 17.09 -7.83
N ARG A 188 -12.15 18.24 -7.18
CA ARG A 188 -11.59 19.51 -7.64
C ARG A 188 -10.09 19.65 -7.39
N SER A 189 -9.59 19.19 -6.24
CA SER A 189 -8.23 19.55 -5.78
C SER A 189 -7.21 18.43 -5.90
N LEU A 190 -7.61 17.16 -5.74
CA LEU A 190 -6.68 16.07 -5.52
C LEU A 190 -6.80 14.94 -6.55
N ARG A 191 -7.99 14.68 -7.10
CA ARG A 191 -8.20 13.59 -8.07
C ARG A 191 -7.32 13.77 -9.31
N TYR A 192 -6.65 12.70 -9.68
CA TYR A 192 -5.97 12.58 -10.98
C TYR A 192 -6.93 11.99 -12.01
N VAL A 193 -7.11 12.70 -13.13
CA VAL A 193 -7.99 12.28 -14.23
C VAL A 193 -7.17 11.53 -15.28
N SER A 194 -7.41 10.22 -15.42
CA SER A 194 -6.75 9.39 -16.42
C SER A 194 -7.56 9.29 -17.72
N SER A 195 -6.95 8.78 -18.80
CA SER A 195 -7.67 8.58 -20.07
C SER A 195 -8.78 7.51 -20.01
N CYS A 196 -8.74 6.66 -18.98
CA CYS A 196 -9.74 5.62 -18.74
C CYS A 196 -10.58 5.89 -17.49
N ASP A 197 -10.67 7.15 -17.06
CA ASP A 197 -11.40 7.55 -15.86
C ASP A 197 -12.89 7.18 -15.92
N LYS A 198 -13.37 6.61 -14.82
CA LYS A 198 -14.72 6.08 -14.58
C LYS A 198 -15.34 6.73 -13.34
N TRP A 199 -14.85 7.90 -12.94
CA TRP A 199 -15.40 8.65 -11.80
C TRP A 199 -16.91 8.85 -11.95
N ASP A 200 -17.36 9.33 -13.11
CA ASP A 200 -18.78 9.55 -13.40
C ASP A 200 -19.55 8.27 -13.75
N GLN A 201 -18.87 7.12 -13.87
CA GLN A 201 -19.45 5.81 -14.20
C GLN A 201 -19.67 4.94 -12.94
N GLY A 202 -19.77 5.57 -11.77
CA GLY A 202 -19.97 4.91 -10.47
C GLY A 202 -18.81 5.08 -9.49
N GLY A 203 -17.62 5.48 -9.96
CA GLY A 203 -16.46 5.74 -9.11
C GLY A 203 -16.73 6.77 -8.01
N ARG A 204 -17.42 7.87 -8.33
CA ARG A 204 -17.85 8.89 -7.37
C ARG A 204 -18.73 8.31 -6.28
N ALA A 205 -19.64 7.39 -6.62
CA ALA A 205 -20.53 6.76 -5.64
C ALA A 205 -19.75 5.85 -4.67
N VAL A 206 -18.77 5.10 -5.17
CA VAL A 206 -17.88 4.28 -4.33
C VAL A 206 -17.06 5.16 -3.39
N PHE A 207 -16.49 6.25 -3.90
CA PHE A 207 -15.75 7.21 -3.07
C PHE A 207 -16.65 7.82 -1.99
N ARG A 208 -17.85 8.26 -2.38
CA ARG A 208 -18.85 8.83 -1.48
C ARG A 208 -19.23 7.87 -0.37
N GLU A 209 -19.44 6.59 -0.67
CA GLU A 209 -19.77 5.60 0.37
C GLU A 209 -18.62 5.42 1.36
N ASN A 210 -17.36 5.41 0.91
CA ASN A 210 -16.21 5.34 1.81
C ASN A 210 -16.10 6.57 2.72
N VAL A 211 -16.34 7.78 2.20
CA VAL A 211 -16.40 9.00 3.03
C VAL A 211 -17.58 8.94 3.99
N SER A 212 -18.73 8.48 3.49
CA SER A 212 -19.98 8.39 4.25
C SER A 212 -19.88 7.46 5.45
N HIS A 213 -19.03 6.43 5.38
CA HIS A 213 -18.74 5.55 6.50
C HIS A 213 -18.29 6.33 7.75
N PHE A 214 -17.48 7.38 7.59
CA PHE A 214 -17.00 8.20 8.70
C PHE A 214 -18.01 9.30 9.08
N THR A 215 -18.54 10.02 8.10
CA THR A 215 -19.42 11.17 8.36
C THR A 215 -20.76 10.78 9.00
N ARG A 216 -21.32 9.60 8.67
CA ARG A 216 -22.52 9.06 9.31
C ARG A 216 -22.31 8.71 10.79
N ARG A 217 -21.06 8.67 11.25
CA ARG A 217 -20.67 8.45 12.64
C ARG A 217 -20.16 9.71 13.33
N GLY A 218 -20.12 10.84 12.63
CA GLY A 218 -19.50 12.07 13.15
C GLY A 218 -17.98 11.92 13.34
N GLN A 219 -17.35 10.94 12.70
CA GLN A 219 -15.93 10.65 12.85
C GLN A 219 -15.08 11.35 11.79
N MET A 220 -13.82 11.59 12.12
CA MET A 220 -12.80 12.08 11.19
C MET A 220 -12.68 11.15 9.97
N VAL A 221 -12.59 11.71 8.76
CA VAL A 221 -12.42 10.91 7.54
C VAL A 221 -10.97 10.44 7.44
N GLU A 222 -10.74 9.13 7.35
CA GLU A 222 -9.39 8.59 7.22
C GLU A 222 -9.05 8.16 5.79
N PHE A 223 -7.88 8.61 5.32
CA PHE A 223 -7.31 8.27 4.03
C PHE A 223 -6.03 7.44 4.22
N CYS A 224 -5.76 6.53 3.29
CA CYS A 224 -4.47 5.83 3.24
C CYS A 224 -3.83 5.96 1.86
N LEU A 225 -2.52 6.19 1.82
CA LEU A 225 -1.75 6.42 0.60
C LEU A 225 -0.43 5.65 0.65
N PRO A 226 -0.32 4.52 -0.05
CA PRO A 226 0.95 3.90 -0.40
C PRO A 226 1.81 4.83 -1.25
N ALA A 227 2.87 5.41 -0.68
CA ALA A 227 3.71 6.41 -1.35
C ALA A 227 5.00 6.72 -0.58
N PHE A 228 5.89 7.50 -1.22
CA PHE A 228 7.14 7.99 -0.65
C PHE A 228 8.06 6.86 -0.13
N PRO A 229 8.51 5.93 -1.01
CA PRO A 229 9.42 4.87 -0.62
C PRO A 229 10.80 5.41 -0.27
N CYS A 230 11.44 6.06 -1.23
CA CYS A 230 12.74 6.70 -1.19
C CYS A 230 12.97 7.43 -2.54
N LYS A 231 13.99 8.29 -2.64
CA LYS A 231 14.43 8.83 -3.93
C LYS A 231 14.95 7.72 -4.85
N SER A 232 14.70 7.86 -6.16
CA SER A 232 15.24 6.98 -7.20
C SER A 232 16.75 6.79 -7.05
N SER A 233 17.23 5.57 -7.31
CA SER A 233 18.67 5.31 -7.37
C SER A 233 19.34 5.85 -8.64
N SER A 234 18.57 6.38 -9.59
CA SER A 234 19.08 7.06 -10.78
C SER A 234 19.41 8.52 -10.51
N THR A 235 20.69 8.87 -10.60
CA THR A 235 21.17 10.26 -10.45
C THR A 235 20.71 11.17 -11.59
N GLY A 236 20.26 10.61 -12.71
CA GLY A 236 19.68 11.37 -13.81
C GLY A 236 18.20 11.72 -13.61
N LYS A 237 17.55 11.18 -12.58
CA LYS A 237 16.13 11.43 -12.25
C LYS A 237 15.98 12.45 -11.12
N VAL A 238 16.79 12.31 -10.08
CA VAL A 238 16.69 13.09 -8.84
C VAL A 238 17.94 13.93 -8.59
N LEU A 239 17.85 14.93 -7.71
CA LEU A 239 18.97 15.81 -7.36
C LEU A 239 19.92 15.17 -6.34
N SER A 240 19.36 14.46 -5.36
CA SER A 240 20.10 13.77 -4.32
C SER A 240 19.27 12.61 -3.77
N LYS A 241 19.75 11.93 -2.71
CA LYS A 241 18.97 10.91 -1.99
C LYS A 241 17.94 11.54 -1.02
N ALA A 242 18.07 12.83 -0.70
CA ALA A 242 17.22 13.50 0.28
C ALA A 242 15.83 13.85 -0.30
N PRO A 243 14.77 13.92 0.53
CA PRO A 243 13.57 14.66 0.18
C PRO A 243 13.93 16.11 -0.19
N ASP A 244 13.35 16.60 -1.30
CA ASP A 244 13.63 17.93 -1.85
C ASP A 244 12.35 18.75 -2.02
N ARG A 245 12.39 19.81 -2.83
CA ARG A 245 11.25 20.71 -3.04
C ARG A 245 10.01 19.98 -3.55
N GLY A 246 10.18 18.87 -4.28
CA GLY A 246 9.08 18.05 -4.77
C GLY A 246 8.29 17.40 -3.64
N GLU A 247 8.98 16.78 -2.67
CA GLU A 247 8.33 16.20 -1.48
C GLU A 247 7.63 17.26 -0.64
N TYR A 248 8.27 18.42 -0.45
CA TYR A 248 7.67 19.53 0.31
C TYR A 248 6.34 19.97 -0.32
N MET A 249 6.33 20.21 -1.64
CA MET A 249 5.14 20.67 -2.36
C MET A 249 4.03 19.62 -2.34
N ALA A 250 4.39 18.34 -2.46
CA ALA A 250 3.43 17.25 -2.35
C ALA A 250 2.77 17.20 -0.96
N LEU A 251 3.57 17.27 0.11
CA LEU A 251 3.05 17.29 1.48
C LEU A 251 2.19 18.53 1.74
N GLU A 252 2.65 19.71 1.33
CA GLU A 252 1.91 20.97 1.49
C GLU A 252 0.54 20.92 0.78
N HIS A 253 0.49 20.41 -0.45
CA HIS A 253 -0.77 20.25 -1.19
C HIS A 253 -1.75 19.31 -0.48
N MET A 254 -1.25 18.20 0.09
CA MET A 254 -2.07 17.25 0.84
C MET A 254 -2.56 17.83 2.19
N HIS A 255 -1.73 18.59 2.89
CA HIS A 255 -2.15 19.35 4.09
C HIS A 255 -3.27 20.33 3.74
N LYS A 256 -3.12 21.06 2.62
CA LYS A 256 -4.13 22.02 2.17
C LYS A 256 -5.47 21.35 1.84
N PHE A 257 -5.45 20.17 1.23
CA PHE A 257 -6.66 19.39 0.99
C PHE A 257 -7.38 19.02 2.30
N ILE A 258 -6.64 18.58 3.32
CA ILE A 258 -7.21 18.24 4.63
C ILE A 258 -7.77 19.49 5.33
N GLN A 259 -7.08 20.63 5.25
CA GLN A 259 -7.59 21.91 5.76
C GLN A 259 -8.89 22.33 5.10
N ASP A 260 -9.04 22.08 3.80
CA ASP A 260 -10.29 22.37 3.09
C ASP A 260 -11.43 21.48 3.58
N ILE A 261 -11.15 20.24 3.99
CA ILE A 261 -12.12 19.37 4.65
C ILE A 261 -12.48 19.92 6.04
N GLU A 262 -11.50 20.30 6.86
CA GLU A 262 -11.73 20.90 8.19
C GLU A 262 -12.63 22.14 8.14
N ALA A 263 -12.57 22.91 7.05
CA ALA A 263 -13.40 24.09 6.86
C ALA A 263 -14.89 23.78 6.62
N VAL A 264 -15.22 22.57 6.15
CA VAL A 264 -16.61 22.14 5.87
C VAL A 264 -17.10 21.04 6.83
N TYR A 265 -16.19 20.41 7.56
CA TYR A 265 -16.45 19.32 8.49
C TYR A 265 -15.51 19.38 9.68
N GLU A 266 -16.03 19.70 10.86
CA GLU A 266 -15.23 19.99 12.06
C GLU A 266 -14.29 18.84 12.48
N PRO A 267 -14.72 17.56 12.48
CA PRO A 267 -13.82 16.44 12.76
C PRO A 267 -12.65 16.32 11.76
N GLY A 268 -12.77 16.93 10.58
CA GLY A 268 -11.71 17.00 9.59
C GLY A 268 -11.38 15.66 8.95
N ALA A 269 -10.10 15.50 8.61
CA ALA A 269 -9.58 14.30 8.00
C ALA A 269 -8.15 14.01 8.44
N LYS A 270 -7.74 12.73 8.31
CA LYS A 270 -6.36 12.29 8.49
C LYS A 270 -5.88 11.51 7.28
N LEU A 271 -4.67 11.80 6.82
CA LEU A 271 -3.99 11.04 5.79
C LEU A 271 -2.85 10.21 6.39
N TRP A 272 -2.93 8.91 6.22
CA TRP A 272 -1.85 7.98 6.53
C TRP A 272 -1.02 7.71 5.27
N ILE A 273 0.20 8.23 5.22
CA ILE A 273 1.19 7.84 4.22
C ILE A 273 1.82 6.54 4.68
N ILE A 274 1.58 5.47 3.92
CA ILE A 274 2.10 4.14 4.24
C ILE A 274 3.26 3.87 3.28
N SER A 275 4.49 4.04 3.75
CA SER A 275 5.68 3.91 2.92
C SER A 275 5.86 2.47 2.46
N ASP A 276 6.02 2.32 1.15
CA ASP A 276 6.33 1.08 0.46
C ASP A 276 7.84 0.89 0.25
N GLY A 277 8.69 1.72 0.89
CA GLY A 277 10.15 1.63 0.77
C GLY A 277 10.71 0.26 1.12
N HIS A 278 10.42 -0.24 2.33
CA HIS A 278 10.86 -1.57 2.78
C HIS A 278 10.23 -2.74 2.01
N VAL A 279 9.12 -2.50 1.31
CA VAL A 279 8.49 -3.52 0.45
C VAL A 279 9.36 -3.79 -0.79
N PHE A 280 10.04 -2.75 -1.30
CA PHE A 280 10.69 -2.77 -2.62
C PHE A 280 12.18 -2.44 -2.62
N SER A 281 12.77 -2.07 -1.50
CA SER A 281 14.16 -1.59 -1.40
C SER A 281 15.17 -2.51 -2.10
N ASP A 282 15.05 -3.82 -1.90
CA ASP A 282 15.83 -4.85 -2.59
C ASP A 282 15.52 -5.00 -4.09
N CYS A 283 14.29 -4.72 -4.51
CA CYS A 283 13.92 -4.67 -5.93
C CYS A 283 14.49 -3.43 -6.64
N ILE A 284 14.56 -2.27 -5.97
CA ILE A 284 14.98 -0.99 -6.58
C ILE A 284 16.46 -0.64 -6.34
N GLY A 285 17.18 -1.49 -5.62
CA GLY A 285 18.61 -1.32 -5.39
C GLY A 285 18.94 -0.20 -4.41
N VAL A 286 18.08 0.03 -3.42
CA VAL A 286 18.27 1.06 -2.37
C VAL A 286 18.36 0.35 -1.03
N ASP A 287 19.46 0.53 -0.32
CA ASP A 287 19.69 -0.12 0.98
C ASP A 287 18.63 0.33 2.01
N ASP A 288 18.24 -0.57 2.93
CA ASP A 288 17.19 -0.30 3.91
C ASP A 288 17.51 0.89 4.83
N ASP A 289 18.78 1.11 5.18
CA ASP A 289 19.23 2.27 5.97
C ASP A 289 19.00 3.61 5.24
N VAL A 290 19.05 3.61 3.90
CA VAL A 290 18.73 4.77 3.08
C VAL A 290 17.22 5.02 3.05
N VAL A 291 16.40 3.97 3.07
CA VAL A 291 14.94 4.07 3.18
C VAL A 291 14.55 4.68 4.54
N ASP A 292 15.11 4.17 5.63
CA ASP A 292 14.90 4.70 6.97
C ASP A 292 15.29 6.17 7.07
N TRP A 293 16.47 6.51 6.54
CA TRP A 293 16.96 7.88 6.54
C TRP A 293 16.08 8.83 5.72
N TYR A 294 15.59 8.39 4.55
CA TYR A 294 14.65 9.18 3.75
C TYR A 294 13.34 9.39 4.50
N GLY A 295 12.79 8.32 5.10
CA GLY A 295 11.58 8.36 5.92
C GLY A 295 11.69 9.34 7.08
N ALA A 296 12.78 9.29 7.85
CA ALA A 296 13.03 10.21 8.96
C ALA A 296 13.09 11.67 8.51
N ARG A 297 13.74 11.97 7.37
CA ARG A 297 13.78 13.34 6.81
C ARG A 297 12.42 13.80 6.31
N LEU A 298 11.64 12.91 5.70
CA LEU A 298 10.29 13.22 5.23
C LEU A 298 9.34 13.52 6.39
N GLN A 299 9.44 12.74 7.48
CA GLN A 299 8.70 12.99 8.71
C GLN A 299 9.09 14.34 9.34
N ALA A 300 10.38 14.67 9.40
CA ALA A 300 10.84 15.97 9.89
C ALA A 300 10.32 17.14 9.03
N MET A 301 10.31 16.97 7.70
CA MET A 301 9.71 17.95 6.78
C MET A 301 8.21 18.13 7.04
N ASN A 302 7.47 17.03 7.24
CA ASN A 302 6.05 17.10 7.58
C ASN A 302 5.81 17.79 8.92
N GLN A 303 6.62 17.53 9.95
CA GLN A 303 6.52 18.20 11.25
C GLN A 303 6.74 19.72 11.13
N GLN A 304 7.65 20.16 10.26
CA GLN A 304 7.85 21.57 9.96
C GLN A 304 6.60 22.19 9.32
N ILE A 305 6.03 21.54 8.30
CA ILE A 305 4.78 21.99 7.65
C ILE A 305 3.64 22.06 8.68
N THR A 306 3.47 21.01 9.49
CA THR A 306 2.47 20.96 10.56
C THR A 306 2.61 22.13 11.54
N THR A 307 3.83 22.42 11.98
CA THR A 307 4.12 23.54 12.90
C THR A 307 3.76 24.89 12.27
N LEU A 308 4.11 25.10 11.01
CA LEU A 308 3.79 26.33 10.27
C LEU A 308 2.28 26.49 10.03
N GLN A 309 1.53 25.39 10.00
CA GLN A 309 0.11 25.35 9.67
C GLN A 309 -0.81 25.06 10.88
N GLY A 310 -0.40 25.52 12.07
CA GLY A 310 -1.24 25.52 13.28
C GLY A 310 -1.15 24.25 14.14
N GLY A 311 -0.22 23.34 13.87
CA GLY A 311 0.14 22.23 14.76
C GLY A 311 -0.83 21.04 14.78
N LYS A 312 -1.87 21.01 13.93
CA LYS A 312 -2.80 19.87 13.86
C LYS A 312 -2.16 18.65 13.19
N ASP A 313 -2.37 17.47 13.76
CA ASP A 313 -1.89 16.19 13.23
C ASP A 313 -2.74 15.70 12.04
N ARG A 314 -2.42 16.20 10.85
CA ARG A 314 -3.16 15.91 9.59
C ARG A 314 -2.59 14.75 8.80
N ILE A 315 -1.26 14.64 8.73
CA ILE A 315 -0.56 13.62 7.94
C ILE A 315 0.33 12.80 8.87
N GLY A 316 0.02 11.52 8.98
CA GLY A 316 0.80 10.52 9.69
C GLY A 316 1.59 9.61 8.74
N PHE A 317 2.66 9.00 9.25
CA PHE A 317 3.48 8.05 8.51
C PHE A 317 3.40 6.67 9.13
N ARG A 318 3.43 5.65 8.26
CA ARG A 318 3.59 4.24 8.61
C ARG A 318 4.60 3.58 7.70
N SER A 319 5.44 2.71 8.23
CA SER A 319 6.34 1.84 7.45
C SER A 319 5.88 0.38 7.51
N LEU A 320 6.41 -0.48 6.63
CA LEU A 320 6.11 -1.92 6.70
C LEU A 320 6.51 -2.54 8.06
N PRO A 321 7.71 -2.24 8.64
CA PRO A 321 8.02 -2.65 10.00
C PRO A 321 7.02 -2.16 11.04
N GLU A 322 6.60 -0.89 10.98
CA GLU A 322 5.61 -0.34 11.93
C GLU A 322 4.24 -1.01 11.82
N LEU A 323 3.85 -1.50 10.64
CA LEU A 323 2.63 -2.31 10.47
C LEU A 323 2.73 -3.70 11.11
N PHE A 324 3.93 -4.17 11.43
CA PHE A 324 4.22 -5.48 12.03
C PHE A 324 4.93 -5.40 13.39
N ALA A 325 5.13 -4.21 13.96
CA ALA A 325 6.04 -3.95 15.08
C ALA A 325 5.83 -4.86 16.30
N SER A 326 4.59 -5.22 16.64
CA SER A 326 4.28 -6.16 17.73
C SER A 326 4.87 -7.56 17.54
N HIS A 327 5.36 -7.91 16.34
CA HIS A 327 5.71 -9.28 15.93
C HIS A 327 7.10 -9.40 15.31
N CYS A 328 7.80 -8.29 15.10
CA CYS A 328 9.19 -8.26 14.60
C CYS A 328 10.23 -8.12 15.72
N ASP A 329 9.82 -7.74 16.94
CA ASP A 329 10.67 -7.66 18.14
C ASP A 329 11.02 -9.04 18.71
N GLY A 330 11.82 -9.79 17.95
CA GLY A 330 12.50 -11.01 18.40
C GLY A 330 13.91 -10.76 18.95
N GLY A 331 14.33 -9.51 19.12
CA GLY A 331 15.63 -9.19 19.70
C GLY A 331 15.94 -7.69 19.80
N GLY A 332 15.93 -7.17 21.04
CA GLY A 332 16.70 -5.97 21.39
C GLY A 332 15.94 -4.81 22.05
N ASP A 333 15.32 -5.02 23.21
CA ASP A 333 15.69 -4.27 24.42
C ASP A 333 14.96 -4.82 25.66
N SER A 334 15.74 -5.05 26.70
CA SER A 334 15.32 -5.66 27.96
C SER A 334 14.47 -4.68 28.79
N SER A 335 13.15 -4.68 28.61
CA SER A 335 12.25 -4.18 29.67
C SER A 335 10.81 -4.72 29.67
N SER A 336 10.35 -5.46 28.66
CA SER A 336 9.07 -6.17 28.73
C SER A 336 9.27 -7.67 28.89
N SER A 337 8.86 -8.21 30.03
CA SER A 337 8.80 -9.63 30.32
C SER A 337 7.80 -10.35 29.41
N SER A 338 8.20 -10.71 28.19
CA SER A 338 7.45 -11.66 27.36
C SER A 338 7.70 -13.08 27.90
N SER A 339 6.61 -13.82 28.12
CA SER A 339 6.66 -15.20 28.60
C SER A 339 7.43 -16.09 27.63
N GLY A 340 8.19 -17.07 28.13
CA GLY A 340 9.03 -17.97 27.32
C GLY A 340 8.31 -18.75 26.21
N ASP A 341 6.98 -18.80 26.23
CA ASP A 341 6.11 -19.46 25.24
C ASP A 341 5.83 -18.59 24.00
N GLU A 342 5.91 -17.26 24.10
CA GLU A 342 5.73 -16.36 22.94
C GLU A 342 7.00 -16.31 22.08
N LEU A 343 8.17 -16.36 22.72
CA LEU A 343 9.47 -16.33 22.04
C LEU A 343 9.77 -17.63 21.26
N SER A 344 9.31 -18.78 21.76
CA SER A 344 9.40 -20.06 21.04
C SER A 344 8.49 -20.04 19.80
N SER A 345 7.25 -19.56 19.95
CA SER A 345 6.27 -19.44 18.87
C SER A 345 6.75 -18.49 17.76
N ALA A 346 7.35 -17.34 18.11
CA ALA A 346 7.89 -16.39 17.12
C ALA A 346 9.02 -17.00 16.27
N ARG A 347 9.93 -17.75 16.90
CA ARG A 347 11.03 -18.46 16.20
C ARG A 347 10.51 -19.60 15.33
N GLU A 348 9.47 -20.30 15.77
CA GLU A 348 8.81 -21.34 14.96
C GLU A 348 8.18 -20.74 13.70
N ILE A 349 7.49 -19.61 13.82
CA ILE A 349 6.92 -18.90 12.67
C ILE A 349 8.02 -18.38 11.74
N GLU A 350 9.11 -17.81 12.27
CA GLU A 350 10.26 -17.36 11.46
C GLU A 350 10.84 -18.50 10.61
N ASN A 351 10.90 -19.73 11.14
CA ASN A 351 11.33 -20.91 10.39
C ASN A 351 10.32 -21.41 9.34
N MET A 352 9.05 -21.00 9.43
CA MET A 352 8.00 -21.32 8.44
C MET A 352 7.91 -20.28 7.32
N LEU A 353 8.52 -19.11 7.50
CA LEU A 353 8.52 -18.06 6.51
C LEU A 353 9.28 -18.49 5.24
N PRO A 354 8.82 -18.09 4.04
CA PRO A 354 9.48 -18.44 2.79
C PRO A 354 10.82 -17.72 2.65
N GLU A 355 11.77 -18.35 1.95
CA GLU A 355 12.96 -17.64 1.46
C GLU A 355 12.60 -16.82 0.23
N LEU A 356 13.03 -15.56 0.21
CA LEU A 356 12.77 -14.64 -0.90
C LEU A 356 13.96 -14.63 -1.86
N VAL A 357 13.65 -14.43 -3.15
CA VAL A 357 14.67 -14.32 -4.19
C VAL A 357 15.00 -12.86 -4.39
N HIS A 358 16.21 -12.45 -4.00
CA HIS A 358 16.67 -11.08 -4.25
C HIS A 358 17.46 -11.00 -5.55
N HIS A 359 16.98 -10.19 -6.49
CA HIS A 359 17.64 -10.01 -7.79
C HIS A 359 18.78 -9.00 -7.77
N ILE A 360 18.87 -8.17 -6.74
CA ILE A 360 19.89 -7.14 -6.54
C ILE A 360 20.54 -7.38 -5.17
N ALA A 361 21.85 -7.14 -5.07
CA ALA A 361 22.65 -7.37 -3.86
C ALA A 361 22.50 -6.24 -2.82
N THR A 362 21.33 -5.61 -2.78
CA THR A 362 20.97 -4.53 -1.86
C THR A 362 21.19 -4.96 -0.41
N LYS A 363 21.67 -4.07 0.45
CA LYS A 363 21.81 -4.36 1.88
C LYS A 363 20.45 -4.28 2.54
N MET A 364 20.09 -5.34 3.25
CA MET A 364 18.78 -5.46 3.90
C MET A 364 18.95 -5.70 5.38
N THR A 365 18.10 -5.08 6.20
CA THR A 365 18.05 -5.36 7.64
C THR A 365 17.29 -6.67 7.88
N ARG A 366 17.56 -7.35 8.99
CA ARG A 366 16.82 -8.58 9.36
C ARG A 366 15.33 -8.28 9.54
N GLU A 367 15.00 -7.17 10.17
CA GLU A 367 13.62 -6.75 10.42
C GLU A 367 12.86 -6.51 9.12
N ALA A 368 13.40 -5.70 8.21
CA ALA A 368 12.76 -5.43 6.93
C ALA A 368 12.58 -6.71 6.09
N GLU A 369 13.56 -7.61 6.11
CA GLU A 369 13.46 -8.89 5.42
C GLU A 369 12.40 -9.81 6.02
N MET A 370 12.32 -9.90 7.36
CA MET A 370 11.23 -10.61 8.03
C MET A 370 9.87 -10.04 7.64
N CYS A 371 9.75 -8.72 7.57
CA CYS A 371 8.52 -8.05 7.14
C CYS A 371 8.13 -8.42 5.69
N ARG A 372 9.09 -8.45 4.76
CA ARG A 372 8.83 -8.89 3.38
C ARG A 372 8.36 -10.34 3.33
N LYS A 373 8.99 -11.22 4.12
CA LYS A 373 8.61 -12.63 4.21
C LYS A 373 7.18 -12.82 4.73
N ILE A 374 6.82 -12.10 5.80
CA ILE A 374 5.45 -12.07 6.36
C ILE A 374 4.46 -11.58 5.31
N LEU A 375 4.79 -10.48 4.62
CA LEU A 375 3.96 -9.90 3.57
C LEU A 375 3.69 -10.91 2.44
N VAL A 376 4.73 -11.56 1.94
CA VAL A 376 4.63 -12.54 0.86
C VAL A 376 3.78 -13.74 1.28
N MET A 377 4.07 -14.33 2.45
CA MET A 377 3.34 -15.49 2.94
C MET A 377 1.85 -15.21 3.19
N GLY A 378 1.54 -14.07 3.80
CA GLY A 378 0.17 -13.73 4.19
C GLY A 378 -0.69 -13.21 3.05
N PHE A 379 -0.11 -12.46 2.11
CA PHE A 379 -0.90 -11.57 1.25
C PHE A 379 -0.60 -11.70 -0.25
N GLN A 380 0.46 -12.40 -0.65
CA GLN A 380 0.73 -12.66 -2.08
C GLN A 380 -0.33 -13.57 -2.69
N LEU A 381 -0.65 -13.35 -3.96
CA LEU A 381 -1.47 -14.25 -4.77
C LEU A 381 -0.60 -15.38 -5.35
N ASP A 382 -1.20 -16.54 -5.58
CA ASP A 382 -0.55 -17.68 -6.22
C ASP A 382 0.17 -17.28 -7.54
N ASP A 383 1.45 -17.66 -7.65
CA ASP A 383 2.34 -17.35 -8.76
C ASP A 383 1.72 -17.78 -10.11
N GLU A 384 1.08 -18.95 -10.15
CA GLU A 384 0.46 -19.46 -11.37
C GLU A 384 -0.68 -18.55 -11.81
N LYS A 385 -1.52 -18.07 -10.88
CA LYS A 385 -2.62 -17.15 -11.20
C LYS A 385 -2.11 -15.83 -11.76
N LEU A 386 -1.04 -15.25 -11.19
CA LEU A 386 -0.48 -14.02 -11.74
C LEU A 386 0.12 -14.25 -13.13
N ARG A 387 0.82 -15.38 -13.34
CA ARG A 387 1.35 -15.73 -14.66
C ARG A 387 0.23 -15.97 -15.67
N THR A 388 -0.88 -16.59 -15.29
CA THR A 388 -2.08 -16.73 -16.13
C THR A 388 -2.70 -15.37 -16.43
N MET A 389 -2.83 -14.47 -15.45
CA MET A 389 -3.32 -13.09 -15.65
C MET A 389 -2.41 -12.26 -16.56
N LEU A 390 -1.09 -12.48 -16.52
CA LEU A 390 -0.13 -11.83 -17.42
C LEU A 390 -0.09 -12.48 -18.81
N SER A 391 -0.48 -13.75 -18.92
CA SER A 391 -0.49 -14.53 -20.17
C SER A 391 -1.84 -14.47 -20.90
N SER A 392 -2.92 -14.03 -20.24
CA SER A 392 -4.28 -13.94 -20.78
C SER A 392 -4.46 -12.85 -21.86
N GLN A 393 -3.39 -12.27 -22.39
CA GLN A 393 -3.37 -11.18 -23.37
C GLN A 393 -4.16 -9.93 -22.95
N ASP A 394 -4.41 -9.71 -21.67
CA ASP A 394 -4.99 -8.45 -21.20
C ASP A 394 -4.01 -7.31 -21.50
N ALA A 395 -4.43 -6.43 -22.43
CA ALA A 395 -3.62 -5.33 -22.91
C ALA A 395 -3.22 -4.35 -21.79
N SER A 396 -4.04 -4.23 -20.74
CA SER A 396 -3.78 -3.34 -19.61
C SER A 396 -2.65 -3.86 -18.72
N MET A 397 -2.67 -5.14 -18.36
CA MET A 397 -1.66 -5.81 -17.54
C MET A 397 -0.31 -5.92 -18.25
N ILE A 398 -0.34 -6.17 -19.57
CA ILE A 398 0.89 -6.17 -20.39
C ILE A 398 1.50 -4.76 -20.46
N ALA A 399 0.67 -3.73 -20.62
CA ALA A 399 1.15 -2.35 -20.62
C ALA A 399 1.76 -1.98 -19.25
N LEU A 400 1.13 -2.41 -18.15
CA LEU A 400 1.63 -2.24 -16.79
C LEU A 400 3.03 -2.87 -16.65
N TYR A 401 3.16 -4.16 -16.97
CA TYR A 401 4.44 -4.87 -16.89
C TYR A 401 5.54 -4.22 -17.73
N ARG A 402 5.23 -3.84 -18.99
CA ARG A 402 6.18 -3.18 -19.88
C ARG A 402 6.63 -1.82 -19.33
N GLY A 403 5.69 -1.06 -18.75
CA GLY A 403 5.99 0.21 -18.10
C GLY A 403 6.92 0.04 -16.90
N PHE A 404 6.62 -0.90 -15.99
CA PHE A 404 7.51 -1.23 -14.86
C PHE A 404 8.89 -1.69 -15.32
N SER A 405 8.98 -2.55 -16.35
CA SER A 405 10.27 -3.01 -16.87
C SER A 405 11.11 -1.88 -17.47
N LYS A 406 10.49 -0.95 -18.22
CA LYS A 406 11.17 0.26 -18.73
C LYS A 406 11.62 1.16 -17.58
N PHE A 407 10.74 1.38 -16.62
CA PHE A 407 11.02 2.18 -15.43
C PHE A 407 12.24 1.63 -14.65
N MET A 408 12.26 0.32 -14.40
CA MET A 408 13.38 -0.35 -13.71
C MET A 408 14.67 -0.40 -14.53
N LEU A 409 14.57 -0.39 -15.86
CA LEU A 409 15.77 -0.30 -16.70
C LEU A 409 16.46 1.05 -16.55
N GLU A 410 15.69 2.13 -16.43
CA GLU A 410 16.23 3.48 -16.19
C GLU A 410 16.82 3.61 -14.78
N ASP A 411 16.11 3.13 -13.75
CA ASP A 411 16.57 3.23 -12.35
C ASP A 411 17.85 2.45 -12.10
N LEU A 412 17.93 1.23 -12.65
CA LEU A 412 19.07 0.35 -12.43
C LEU A 412 20.26 0.63 -13.35
N ALA A 413 20.15 1.57 -14.31
CA ALA A 413 21.24 1.87 -15.25
C ALA A 413 22.48 2.45 -14.58
N THR A 414 22.29 3.31 -13.58
CA THR A 414 23.36 4.00 -12.84
C THR A 414 23.48 3.52 -11.39
N ASN A 415 22.70 2.52 -11.00
CA ASN A 415 22.67 2.01 -9.63
C ASN A 415 24.00 1.33 -9.26
N MET A 416 24.45 1.50 -8.02
CA MET A 416 25.74 1.00 -7.54
C MET A 416 25.91 -0.53 -7.65
N TYR A 417 24.81 -1.29 -7.57
CA TYR A 417 24.82 -2.76 -7.64
C TYR A 417 24.70 -3.31 -9.06
N THR A 418 24.33 -2.49 -10.04
CA THR A 418 24.02 -2.96 -11.41
C THR A 418 24.73 -2.18 -12.51
N SER A 419 25.44 -1.11 -12.19
CA SER A 419 26.19 -0.27 -13.13
C SER A 419 27.27 -1.01 -13.93
N HIS A 420 27.79 -2.12 -13.38
CA HIS A 420 28.77 -2.98 -14.05
C HIS A 420 28.16 -3.91 -15.11
N LEU A 421 26.83 -4.02 -15.19
CA LEU A 421 26.15 -4.94 -16.10
C LEU A 421 26.05 -4.36 -17.52
N SER A 422 26.20 -5.22 -18.53
CA SER A 422 25.87 -4.84 -19.90
C SER A 422 24.38 -4.52 -20.06
N ARG A 423 24.03 -3.71 -21.07
CA ARG A 423 22.63 -3.35 -21.37
C ARG A 423 21.71 -4.56 -21.52
N THR A 424 22.20 -5.67 -22.09
CA THR A 424 21.43 -6.90 -22.26
C THR A 424 21.21 -7.63 -20.93
N GLN A 425 22.23 -7.72 -20.08
CA GLN A 425 22.11 -8.29 -18.73
C GLN A 425 21.18 -7.46 -17.86
N LEU A 426 21.31 -6.13 -17.92
CA LEU A 426 20.45 -5.20 -17.19
C LEU A 426 18.99 -5.36 -17.59
N ARG A 427 18.68 -5.40 -18.90
CA ARG A 427 17.32 -5.68 -19.39
C ARG A 427 16.72 -6.97 -18.83
N LYS A 428 17.48 -8.06 -18.82
CA LYS A 428 17.04 -9.35 -18.25
C LYS A 428 16.77 -9.21 -16.75
N LYS A 429 17.64 -8.52 -16.02
CA LYS A 429 17.49 -8.29 -14.57
C LYS A 429 16.28 -7.40 -14.26
N SER A 430 16.12 -6.27 -14.95
CA SER A 430 14.98 -5.35 -14.80
C SER A 430 13.64 -6.05 -15.09
N ALA A 431 13.59 -6.99 -16.05
CA ALA A 431 12.39 -7.77 -16.33
C ALA A 431 11.99 -8.71 -15.17
N LYS A 432 12.98 -9.34 -14.51
CA LYS A 432 12.75 -10.18 -13.31
C LYS A 432 12.29 -9.34 -12.12
N VAL A 433 12.99 -8.25 -11.85
CA VAL A 433 12.65 -7.28 -10.80
C VAL A 433 11.24 -6.71 -11.00
N ALA A 434 10.87 -6.32 -12.23
CA ALA A 434 9.54 -5.77 -12.50
C ALA A 434 8.42 -6.76 -12.20
N PHE A 435 8.63 -8.06 -12.44
CA PHE A 435 7.65 -9.10 -12.10
C PHE A 435 7.46 -9.20 -10.59
N GLU A 436 8.56 -9.24 -9.84
CA GLU A 436 8.54 -9.29 -8.38
C GLU A 436 7.90 -8.04 -7.75
N MET A 437 8.19 -6.86 -8.29
CA MET A 437 7.55 -5.62 -7.84
C MET A 437 6.04 -5.65 -8.01
N ILE A 438 5.52 -6.21 -9.12
CA ILE A 438 4.08 -6.33 -9.33
C ILE A 438 3.47 -7.30 -8.29
N GLN A 439 4.12 -8.43 -8.03
CA GLN A 439 3.68 -9.39 -7.01
C GLN A 439 3.61 -8.75 -5.62
N ARG A 440 4.69 -8.08 -5.21
CA ARG A 440 4.78 -7.45 -3.90
C ARG A 440 3.86 -6.25 -3.77
N ASN A 441 3.65 -5.46 -4.83
CA ASN A 441 2.68 -4.37 -4.84
C ASN A 441 1.25 -4.89 -4.64
N GLN A 442 0.90 -6.01 -5.28
CA GLN A 442 -0.40 -6.65 -5.07
C GLN A 442 -0.52 -7.18 -3.62
N ALA A 443 0.50 -7.87 -3.11
CA ALA A 443 0.52 -8.35 -1.73
C ALA A 443 0.36 -7.20 -0.72
N TYR A 444 1.08 -6.10 -0.94
CA TYR A 444 0.99 -4.90 -0.10
C TYR A 444 -0.38 -4.25 -0.19
N SER A 445 -0.96 -4.17 -1.40
CA SER A 445 -2.32 -3.67 -1.60
C SER A 445 -3.37 -4.52 -0.87
N ASN A 446 -3.16 -5.84 -0.78
CA ASN A 446 -4.00 -6.78 -0.06
C ASN A 446 -3.87 -6.61 1.47
N LEU A 447 -2.64 -6.44 1.98
CA LEU A 447 -2.38 -6.13 3.38
C LEU A 447 -3.08 -4.84 3.81
N VAL A 448 -2.88 -3.75 3.06
CA VAL A 448 -3.49 -2.45 3.35
C VAL A 448 -5.02 -2.54 3.34
N GLN A 449 -5.61 -3.35 2.46
CA GLN A 449 -7.06 -3.55 2.45
C GLN A 449 -7.58 -4.24 3.71
N ILE A 450 -6.83 -5.19 4.26
CA ILE A 450 -7.23 -5.92 5.46
C ILE A 450 -7.04 -5.05 6.72
N LEU A 451 -5.92 -4.32 6.82
CA LEU A 451 -5.63 -3.49 7.99
C LEU A 451 -6.45 -2.18 8.03
N PHE A 452 -6.80 -1.63 6.88
CA PHE A 452 -7.52 -0.36 6.75
C PHE A 452 -8.81 -0.55 5.92
N PRO A 453 -9.78 -1.34 6.40
CA PRO A 453 -10.91 -1.80 5.59
C PRO A 453 -11.84 -0.66 5.13
N HIS A 454 -11.89 0.44 5.87
CA HIS A 454 -12.80 1.57 5.61
C HIS A 454 -12.10 2.84 5.16
N HIS A 455 -10.77 2.92 5.27
CA HIS A 455 -10.04 4.11 4.85
C HIS A 455 -10.22 4.35 3.34
N VAL A 456 -10.35 5.61 2.96
CA VAL A 456 -10.38 6.01 1.56
C VAL A 456 -8.99 5.75 0.95
N ARG A 457 -8.90 4.78 0.03
CA ARG A 457 -7.62 4.36 -0.55
C ARG A 457 -7.20 5.27 -1.70
N LEU A 458 -6.20 6.09 -1.44
CA LEU A 458 -5.56 6.95 -2.44
C LEU A 458 -4.42 6.19 -3.13
N SER A 459 -4.02 6.66 -4.31
CA SER A 459 -2.97 6.03 -5.11
C SER A 459 -2.21 7.04 -5.97
N ILE A 460 -0.92 6.80 -6.12
CA ILE A 460 -0.02 7.55 -7.02
C ILE A 460 0.00 7.03 -8.45
N HIS A 461 -0.66 5.90 -8.72
CA HIS A 461 -0.77 5.35 -10.06
C HIS A 461 -2.03 5.86 -10.74
N ALA A 462 -1.98 5.98 -12.07
CA ALA A 462 -3.16 6.31 -12.86
C ALA A 462 -4.15 5.14 -12.80
N HIS A 463 -5.20 5.28 -11.99
CA HIS A 463 -6.33 4.36 -11.95
C HIS A 463 -7.48 4.87 -12.82
N ASP A 464 -8.41 3.98 -13.14
CA ASP A 464 -9.69 4.35 -13.75
C ASP A 464 -10.65 4.99 -12.74
N ASN A 465 -10.27 5.12 -11.45
CA ASN A 465 -11.08 5.72 -10.41
C ASN A 465 -12.48 5.09 -10.24
N ALA A 466 -12.67 3.83 -10.65
CA ALA A 466 -13.89 3.06 -10.37
C ALA A 466 -13.96 2.55 -8.91
N GLY A 467 -12.89 2.74 -8.14
CA GLY A 467 -12.69 2.12 -6.83
C GLY A 467 -12.09 0.71 -6.92
N PRO A 468 -11.54 0.18 -5.82
CA PRO A 468 -11.48 0.79 -4.49
C PRO A 468 -10.35 1.81 -4.32
N LYS A 469 -9.47 1.99 -5.33
CA LYS A 469 -8.33 2.91 -5.29
C LYS A 469 -8.58 4.14 -6.17
N PHE A 470 -8.22 5.31 -5.67
CA PHE A 470 -8.43 6.59 -6.35
C PHE A 470 -7.10 7.30 -6.59
N GLY A 471 -6.79 7.58 -7.86
CA GLY A 471 -5.57 8.25 -8.28
C GLY A 471 -5.54 9.72 -7.83
N ILE A 472 -4.38 10.19 -7.37
CA ILE A 472 -4.19 11.57 -6.91
C ILE A 472 -3.08 12.32 -7.65
N GLN A 473 -3.26 13.63 -7.81
CA GLN A 473 -2.24 14.56 -8.29
C GLN A 473 -1.57 15.23 -7.08
N MET A 474 -0.44 14.67 -6.64
CA MET A 474 0.23 15.12 -5.41
C MET A 474 0.84 16.52 -5.51
N LEU A 475 1.41 16.89 -6.66
CA LEU A 475 2.15 18.15 -6.85
C LEU A 475 1.24 19.36 -7.10
N GLY A 476 -0.08 19.16 -7.21
CA GLY A 476 -1.03 20.22 -7.53
C GLY A 476 -1.01 20.66 -9.01
N LYS A 477 -2.05 21.40 -9.40
CA LYS A 477 -2.32 21.78 -10.81
C LYS A 477 -1.40 22.87 -11.37
N HIS A 478 -0.68 23.58 -10.50
CA HIS A 478 0.19 24.70 -10.87
C HIS A 478 1.62 24.23 -11.23
N ILE A 479 1.95 22.96 -10.98
CA ILE A 479 3.23 22.36 -11.33
C ILE A 479 3.05 21.55 -12.62
N LEU A 480 3.76 21.95 -13.67
CA LEU A 480 3.61 21.38 -15.01
C LEU A 480 4.72 20.35 -15.28
N PRO A 481 4.39 19.13 -15.74
CA PRO A 481 5.41 18.19 -16.20
C PRO A 481 6.05 18.65 -17.51
N THR A 482 7.36 18.47 -17.65
CA THR A 482 8.07 18.71 -18.91
C THR A 482 9.27 17.76 -19.04
N ASP A 483 9.60 17.33 -20.26
CA ASP A 483 10.87 16.66 -20.58
C ASP A 483 11.81 17.53 -21.45
N ILE A 484 11.42 18.77 -21.73
CA ILE A 484 12.18 19.70 -22.58
C ILE A 484 12.23 21.11 -21.98
N PHE A 485 13.30 21.83 -22.28
CA PHE A 485 13.43 23.27 -22.06
C PHE A 485 13.91 23.94 -23.36
N PRO A 486 13.37 25.12 -23.75
CA PRO A 486 12.21 25.79 -23.14
C PRO A 486 10.93 24.94 -23.18
N PRO A 487 10.04 25.08 -22.18
CA PRO A 487 8.79 24.34 -22.15
C PRO A 487 7.90 24.83 -23.29
N ASN A 488 7.49 23.93 -24.18
CA ASN A 488 6.50 24.27 -25.20
C ASN A 488 5.16 24.45 -24.48
N GLY A 489 4.59 25.66 -24.50
CA GLY A 489 3.37 26.04 -23.76
C GLY A 489 2.09 25.23 -24.07
N THR A 490 2.21 24.14 -24.83
CA THR A 490 1.18 23.18 -25.15
C THR A 490 1.84 21.83 -25.37
N ASP A 491 1.93 21.00 -24.32
CA ASP A 491 1.85 19.53 -24.42
C ASP A 491 1.88 18.91 -23.02
N SER A 492 0.70 18.87 -22.39
CA SER A 492 0.45 18.10 -21.15
C SER A 492 0.48 16.57 -21.37
N ASN A 493 1.11 16.10 -22.45
CA ASN A 493 1.17 14.69 -22.86
C ASN A 493 2.58 14.10 -22.76
N CYS A 494 3.44 14.70 -21.92
CA CYS A 494 4.84 14.30 -21.79
C CYS A 494 5.09 13.14 -20.82
N CYS A 495 4.06 12.61 -20.15
CA CYS A 495 4.24 11.48 -19.23
C CYS A 495 3.94 10.17 -19.98
N ASP A 496 4.92 9.26 -20.06
CA ASP A 496 4.69 7.84 -20.31
C ASP A 496 3.41 7.45 -19.53
N LYS A 497 2.36 7.08 -20.27
CA LYS A 497 0.92 7.05 -19.86
C LYS A 497 0.57 6.21 -18.61
N LEU A 498 1.55 5.69 -17.89
CA LEU A 498 1.42 4.79 -16.75
C LEU A 498 1.46 5.51 -15.39
N HIS A 499 2.29 6.55 -15.20
CA HIS A 499 2.56 7.12 -13.87
C HIS A 499 2.31 8.63 -13.79
N VAL A 500 1.65 9.05 -12.70
CA VAL A 500 1.60 10.44 -12.27
C VAL A 500 3.04 10.86 -11.89
N PRO A 501 3.53 12.05 -12.27
CA PRO A 501 4.84 12.52 -11.84
C PRO A 501 4.95 12.52 -10.31
N THR A 502 5.82 11.66 -9.79
CA THR A 502 6.09 11.59 -8.34
C THR A 502 7.36 12.34 -7.98
N PRO A 503 7.43 12.95 -6.79
CA PRO A 503 8.59 13.76 -6.40
C PRO A 503 9.86 12.94 -6.25
N TRP A 504 9.77 11.65 -5.91
CA TRP A 504 10.94 10.79 -5.75
C TRP A 504 11.56 10.27 -7.05
N HIS A 505 10.96 10.54 -8.22
CA HIS A 505 11.54 10.23 -9.53
C HIS A 505 11.90 11.47 -10.34
N ASN A 506 11.74 12.67 -9.78
CA ASN A 506 11.89 13.94 -10.48
C ASN A 506 12.50 15.00 -9.55
N CYS A 507 12.65 16.20 -10.08
CA CYS A 507 13.02 17.40 -9.36
C CYS A 507 12.13 18.57 -9.79
N ILE A 508 12.04 19.59 -8.94
CA ILE A 508 11.34 20.85 -9.25
C ILE A 508 12.31 21.81 -9.93
N VAL A 509 11.80 22.48 -10.97
CA VAL A 509 12.49 23.53 -11.71
C VAL A 509 11.68 24.81 -11.70
N GLU A 510 12.31 25.90 -11.32
CA GLU A 510 11.78 27.26 -11.38
C GLU A 510 12.50 28.04 -12.48
N ILE A 511 11.75 28.70 -13.36
CA ILE A 511 12.31 29.56 -14.41
C ILE A 511 12.04 31.03 -14.05
N ARG A 512 13.09 31.86 -14.04
CA ARG A 512 12.96 33.29 -13.75
C ARG A 512 11.97 33.96 -14.71
N GLY A 513 10.90 34.51 -14.14
CA GLY A 513 9.90 35.27 -14.88
C GLY A 513 8.77 34.42 -15.46
N ASP A 514 8.82 33.10 -15.28
CA ASP A 514 7.67 32.23 -15.54
C ASP A 514 6.75 32.19 -14.31
N ALA A 515 5.44 32.06 -14.56
CA ALA A 515 4.43 31.94 -13.50
C ALA A 515 4.28 30.49 -13.01
N HIS A 516 4.74 29.51 -13.79
CA HIS A 516 4.62 28.10 -13.46
C HIS A 516 5.91 27.53 -12.88
N LEU A 517 5.74 26.47 -12.09
CA LEU A 517 6.83 25.58 -11.72
C LEU A 517 6.77 24.32 -12.58
N TYR A 518 7.92 23.70 -12.77
CA TYR A 518 8.04 22.51 -13.61
C TYR A 518 8.54 21.33 -12.81
N VAL A 519 8.03 20.13 -13.13
CA VAL A 519 8.55 18.86 -12.63
C VAL A 519 9.18 18.08 -13.78
N THR A 520 10.42 17.65 -13.60
CA THR A 520 11.21 16.96 -14.63
C THR A 520 12.34 16.13 -14.04
N LYS A 521 13.00 15.31 -14.86
CA LYS A 521 14.19 14.56 -14.47
C LYS A 521 15.39 15.52 -14.30
N SER A 522 16.21 15.32 -13.27
CA SER A 522 17.41 16.16 -13.03
C SER A 522 18.34 16.28 -14.24
N SER A 523 18.50 15.19 -15.02
CA SER A 523 19.28 15.19 -16.26
C SER A 523 18.78 16.17 -17.32
N VAL A 524 17.47 16.37 -17.43
CA VAL A 524 16.86 17.35 -18.36
C VAL A 524 17.22 18.77 -17.93
N ALA A 525 17.09 19.07 -16.63
CA ALA A 525 17.46 20.37 -16.08
C ALA A 525 18.97 20.65 -16.20
N HIS A 526 19.83 19.64 -15.99
CA HIS A 526 21.27 19.76 -16.19
C HIS A 526 21.64 19.94 -17.67
N ALA A 527 20.95 19.28 -18.59
CA ALA A 527 21.14 19.48 -20.03
C ALA A 527 20.79 20.91 -20.45
N ALA A 528 19.69 21.47 -19.93
CA ALA A 528 19.32 22.87 -20.17
C ALA A 528 20.40 23.85 -19.69
N LEU A 529 20.98 23.66 -18.50
CA LEU A 529 22.10 24.46 -18.01
C LEU A 529 23.37 24.30 -18.87
N SER A 530 23.64 23.08 -19.33
CA SER A 530 24.83 22.75 -20.13
C SER A 530 24.74 23.26 -21.57
N SER A 531 23.52 23.41 -22.11
CA SER A 531 23.28 23.96 -23.45
C SER A 531 23.75 25.41 -23.61
N GLY A 532 23.82 26.16 -22.51
CA GLY A 532 24.11 27.58 -22.50
C GLY A 532 22.91 28.49 -22.78
N GLU A 533 21.72 27.94 -23.05
CA GLU A 533 20.46 28.71 -23.18
C GLU A 533 20.00 29.32 -21.86
N TYR A 534 20.32 28.64 -20.75
CA TYR A 534 20.01 29.06 -19.39
C TYR A 534 21.27 29.29 -18.56
N THR A 535 21.20 30.19 -17.59
CA THR A 535 22.13 30.25 -16.44
C THR A 535 21.39 29.89 -15.16
N GLY A 536 22.10 29.78 -14.03
CA GLY A 536 21.52 29.43 -12.74
C GLY A 536 22.16 28.17 -12.16
N GLY A 537 21.37 27.34 -11.49
CA GLY A 537 21.87 26.12 -10.85
C GLY A 537 20.97 25.62 -9.73
N LEU A 538 21.52 24.73 -8.92
CA LEU A 538 20.85 24.23 -7.72
C LEU A 538 20.66 25.35 -6.71
N ARG A 539 19.45 25.44 -6.14
CA ARG A 539 19.13 26.31 -5.02
C ARG A 539 18.53 25.48 -3.90
N GLU A 540 18.76 25.92 -2.69
CA GLU A 540 18.13 25.38 -1.50
C GLU A 540 17.43 26.53 -0.78
N ASN A 541 16.14 26.35 -0.52
CA ASN A 541 15.43 27.21 0.41
C ASN A 541 15.37 26.46 1.76
N VAL A 542 15.85 27.10 2.82
CA VAL A 542 15.90 26.47 4.15
C VAL A 542 14.50 26.01 4.57
N GLY A 543 14.36 24.71 4.88
CA GLY A 543 13.07 24.09 5.26
C GLY A 543 12.13 23.75 4.10
N LEU A 544 12.48 24.10 2.87
CA LEU A 544 11.65 23.96 1.68
C LEU A 544 12.20 22.97 0.65
N GLY A 545 13.45 22.52 0.83
CA GLY A 545 14.12 21.54 -0.03
C GLY A 545 14.85 22.15 -1.24
N GLU A 546 15.67 21.32 -1.89
CA GLU A 546 16.45 21.69 -3.06
C GLU A 546 15.60 21.72 -4.33
N TYR A 547 15.92 22.62 -5.26
CA TYR A 547 15.29 22.75 -6.57
C TYR A 547 16.28 23.35 -7.58
N VAL A 548 15.99 23.23 -8.87
CA VAL A 548 16.80 23.86 -9.92
C VAL A 548 16.20 25.22 -10.29
N TYR A 549 17.02 26.26 -10.30
CA TYR A 549 16.61 27.59 -10.73
C TYR A 549 17.29 27.95 -12.06
N LEU A 550 16.48 28.21 -13.09
CA LEU A 550 16.91 28.55 -14.44
C LEU A 550 16.65 30.03 -14.75
N ILE A 551 17.61 30.69 -15.38
CA ILE A 551 17.52 32.07 -15.85
C ILE A 551 17.73 32.06 -17.36
N PRO A 552 16.71 32.37 -18.18
CA PRO A 552 16.87 32.44 -19.63
C PRO A 552 17.92 33.50 -20.02
N ARG A 553 18.84 33.17 -20.93
CA ARG A 553 19.72 34.18 -21.53
C ARG A 553 18.93 35.01 -22.56
N ARG A 554 19.11 36.33 -22.57
CA ARG A 554 18.41 37.25 -23.48
C ARG A 554 18.58 36.80 -24.95
N GLY A 555 17.48 36.44 -25.62
CA GLY A 555 17.46 36.03 -27.04
C GLY A 555 16.56 34.83 -27.37
N HIS A 556 16.07 34.09 -26.37
CA HIS A 556 15.26 32.88 -26.54
C HIS A 556 13.90 32.94 -25.79
N VAL A 557 13.30 34.12 -25.69
CA VAL A 557 11.93 34.30 -25.15
C VAL A 557 10.91 34.06 -26.25
#